data_AF-H2ZUT9-F1
#
_entry.id   AF-H2ZUT9-F1
#
_cell.length_a   1.000
_cell.length_b   1.000
_cell.length_c   1.000
_cell.angle_alpha   90.00
_cell.angle_beta   90.00
_cell.angle_gamma   90.00
#
_symmetry.space_group_name_H-M   'P 1'
#
loop_
_entity.id
_entity.type
_entity.pdbx_description
1 polymer ?
#
loop_
_entity_poly.entity_id
_entity_poly.type
_entity_poly.pdbx_seq_one_letter_code
_entity_poly.pdbx_strand_id
1 'polypeptide(L)'
;MGVEEDELSGVCEKLDGLVLQFMKDLETLEKKRGVFNSLIEQGWFSLSKSRYAMGNKSVSSLQYGPEMNPLVWLHTRAAENGTRIFEIERKEPEEPEKVEDIGPKEPAGVRRRKLTLKRKEELEESGKVPDQKPENPDQDKAKTSRQNQGQPPSQDPLKWFGILVPQSLKQAQASFKHVIELSAEIAALQSSIESQRMQYWAVLQEKRQAEASPNSSQHATSGLL
;
A
#
# COMPACT_ATOMS: atom_id res chain seq x y z
N MET A 1 24.61 33.90 43.60
CA MET A 1 23.15 33.66 43.66
C MET A 1 22.48 33.88 42.30
N GLY A 2 22.65 35.01 41.62
CA GLY A 2 21.96 35.24 40.33
C GLY A 2 22.36 34.34 39.14
N VAL A 3 23.56 33.78 39.09
CA VAL A 3 24.01 32.94 37.95
C VAL A 3 23.41 31.52 38.01
N GLU A 4 23.27 30.94 39.20
CA GLU A 4 22.68 29.60 39.37
C GLU A 4 21.15 29.60 39.21
N GLU A 5 20.49 30.71 39.56
CA GLU A 5 19.06 30.90 39.30
C GLU A 5 18.77 31.02 37.79
N ASP A 6 19.62 31.71 37.04
CA ASP A 6 19.52 31.80 35.57
C ASP A 6 19.75 30.44 34.89
N GLU A 7 20.70 29.64 35.38
CA GLU A 7 20.94 28.28 34.87
C GLU A 7 19.75 27.34 35.12
N LEU A 8 19.15 27.38 36.32
CA LEU A 8 17.95 26.60 36.64
C LEU A 8 16.75 27.04 35.79
N SER A 9 16.59 28.35 35.59
CA SER A 9 15.54 28.92 34.74
C SER A 9 15.66 28.42 33.31
N GLY A 10 16.87 28.47 32.73
CA GLY A 10 17.14 27.96 31.40
C GLY A 10 16.90 26.46 31.24
N VAL A 11 17.11 25.66 32.28
CA VAL A 11 16.76 24.21 32.27
C VAL A 11 15.25 24.00 32.31
N CYS A 12 14.52 24.80 33.09
CA CYS A 12 13.05 24.75 33.11
C CYS A 12 12.45 25.10 31.73
N GLU A 13 12.94 26.17 31.09
CA GLU A 13 12.49 26.56 29.75
C GLU A 13 12.75 25.45 28.70
N LYS A 14 13.90 24.77 28.79
CA LYS A 14 14.20 23.61 27.93
C LYS A 14 13.23 22.46 28.15
N LEU A 15 12.92 22.14 29.41
CA LEU A 15 11.95 21.08 29.74
C LEU A 15 10.56 21.40 29.21
N ASP A 16 10.09 22.64 29.42
CA ASP A 16 8.80 23.10 28.90
C ASP A 16 8.76 23.04 27.38
N GLY A 17 9.84 23.47 26.71
CA GLY A 17 9.98 23.35 25.26
C GLY A 17 9.88 21.91 24.75
N LEU A 18 10.53 20.96 25.43
CA LEU A 18 10.44 19.53 25.09
C LEU A 18 9.03 18.98 25.29
N VAL A 19 8.34 19.36 26.37
CA VAL A 19 6.95 18.94 26.63
C VAL A 19 6.01 19.48 25.57
N LEU A 20 6.15 20.75 25.17
CA LEU A 20 5.34 21.34 24.10
C LEU A 20 5.55 20.64 22.76
N GLN A 21 6.80 20.32 22.41
CA GLN A 21 7.12 19.55 21.20
C GLN A 21 6.52 18.15 21.26
N PHE A 22 6.65 17.45 22.39
CA PHE A 22 6.08 16.13 22.60
C PHE A 22 4.56 16.12 22.44
N MET A 23 3.85 17.09 23.02
CA MET A 23 2.40 17.20 22.89
C MET A 23 1.96 17.46 21.45
N LYS A 24 2.69 18.31 20.72
CA LYS A 24 2.44 18.59 19.29
C LYS A 24 2.65 17.34 18.41
N ASP A 25 3.70 16.58 18.69
CA ASP A 25 4.00 15.35 17.96
C ASP A 25 2.97 14.24 18.26
N LEU A 26 2.47 14.16 19.51
CA LEU A 26 1.37 13.27 19.88
C LEU A 26 0.06 13.60 19.16
N GLU A 27 -0.31 14.87 19.07
CA GLU A 27 -1.49 15.32 18.32
C GLU A 27 -1.36 14.93 16.83
N THR A 28 -0.18 15.15 16.27
CA THR A 28 0.12 14.77 14.88
C THR A 28 0.04 13.25 14.68
N LEU A 29 0.56 12.47 15.62
CA LEU A 29 0.47 11.01 15.62
C LEU A 29 -0.98 10.53 15.66
N GLU A 30 -1.82 11.12 16.51
CA GLU A 30 -3.24 10.77 16.60
C GLU A 30 -3.97 11.03 15.27
N LYS A 31 -3.78 12.22 14.69
CA LYS A 31 -4.35 12.58 13.38
C LYS A 31 -3.94 11.58 12.29
N LYS A 32 -2.65 11.24 12.20
CA LYS A 32 -2.17 10.26 11.21
C LYS A 32 -2.74 8.87 11.46
N ARG A 33 -2.89 8.42 12.72
CA ARG A 33 -3.53 7.15 13.06
C ARG A 33 -5.01 7.11 12.65
N GLY A 34 -5.74 8.22 12.80
CA GLY A 34 -7.12 8.34 12.33
C GLY A 34 -7.23 8.13 10.82
N VAL A 35 -6.39 8.82 10.04
CA VAL A 35 -6.32 8.67 8.58
C VAL A 35 -5.92 7.25 8.19
N PHE A 36 -4.90 6.69 8.86
CA PHE A 36 -4.42 5.33 8.64
C PHE A 36 -5.52 4.28 8.83
N ASN A 37 -6.26 4.35 9.93
CA ASN A 37 -7.36 3.42 10.20
C ASN A 37 -8.45 3.52 9.14
N SER A 38 -8.84 4.74 8.75
CA SER A 38 -9.84 4.95 7.70
C SER A 38 -9.41 4.32 6.37
N LEU A 39 -8.14 4.49 5.98
CA LEU A 39 -7.61 3.91 4.74
C LEU A 39 -7.52 2.39 4.81
N ILE A 40 -7.13 1.82 5.95
CA ILE A 40 -7.12 0.37 6.15
C ILE A 40 -8.54 -0.20 6.00
N GLU A 41 -9.52 0.42 6.65
CA GLU A 41 -10.92 0.00 6.55
C GLU A 41 -11.43 0.08 5.11
N GLN A 42 -11.16 1.18 4.42
CA GLN A 42 -11.51 1.35 3.00
C GLN A 42 -10.83 0.30 2.11
N GLY A 43 -9.55 0.00 2.36
CA GLY A 43 -8.78 -1.01 1.64
C GLY A 43 -9.39 -2.39 1.79
N TRP A 44 -9.66 -2.81 3.03
CA TRP A 44 -10.28 -4.11 3.31
C TRP A 44 -11.71 -4.22 2.81
N PHE A 45 -12.50 -3.15 2.92
CA PHE A 45 -13.85 -3.11 2.38
C PHE A 45 -13.85 -3.28 0.85
N SER A 46 -12.99 -2.54 0.16
CA SER A 46 -12.86 -2.60 -1.30
C SER A 46 -12.30 -3.94 -1.78
N LEU A 47 -11.37 -4.53 -1.02
CA LEU A 47 -10.87 -5.87 -1.27
C LEU A 47 -11.98 -6.93 -1.14
N SER A 48 -12.80 -6.82 -0.10
CA SER A 48 -13.94 -7.71 0.13
C SER A 48 -14.97 -7.61 -1.00
N LYS A 49 -15.29 -6.39 -1.46
CA LYS A 49 -16.15 -6.17 -2.63
C LYS A 49 -15.60 -6.81 -3.90
N SER A 50 -14.27 -6.77 -4.08
CA SER A 50 -13.60 -7.41 -5.22
C SER A 50 -13.70 -8.93 -5.16
N ARG A 51 -13.47 -9.53 -3.98
CA ARG A 51 -13.65 -10.98 -3.75
C ARG A 51 -15.08 -11.45 -3.99
N TYR A 52 -16.06 -10.63 -3.62
CA TYR A 52 -17.47 -10.91 -3.90
C TYR A 52 -17.76 -10.88 -5.40
N ALA A 53 -17.33 -9.83 -6.10
CA ALA A 53 -17.59 -9.65 -7.52
C ALA A 53 -16.88 -10.69 -8.41
N MET A 54 -15.64 -11.03 -8.10
CA MET A 54 -14.82 -11.94 -8.92
C MET A 54 -14.91 -13.41 -8.45
N GLY A 55 -15.54 -13.66 -7.29
CA GLY A 55 -15.66 -14.98 -6.67
C GLY A 55 -14.48 -15.33 -5.76
N ASN A 56 -14.73 -16.20 -4.78
CA ASN A 56 -13.83 -16.45 -3.64
C ASN A 56 -12.41 -16.92 -4.00
N LYS A 57 -12.21 -17.51 -5.18
CA LYS A 57 -10.92 -18.03 -5.63
C LYS A 57 -10.07 -17.03 -6.40
N SER A 58 -10.62 -15.88 -6.77
CA SER A 58 -10.01 -14.98 -7.76
C SER A 58 -9.00 -13.99 -7.18
N VAL A 59 -9.20 -13.49 -5.96
CA VAL A 59 -8.28 -12.58 -5.27
C VAL A 59 -7.66 -13.32 -4.09
N SER A 60 -6.62 -14.09 -4.38
CA SER A 60 -5.90 -14.92 -3.42
C SER A 60 -4.40 -14.93 -3.75
N SER A 61 -3.60 -15.50 -2.85
CA SER A 61 -2.16 -15.71 -3.07
C SER A 61 -1.86 -16.67 -4.22
N LEU A 62 -2.84 -17.46 -4.64
CA LEU A 62 -2.71 -18.41 -5.74
C LEU A 62 -2.56 -17.72 -7.11
N GLN A 63 -2.88 -16.44 -7.20
CA GLN A 63 -2.79 -15.64 -8.43
C GLN A 63 -1.43 -14.95 -8.59
N TYR A 64 -0.55 -14.98 -7.59
CA TYR A 64 0.74 -14.31 -7.70
C TYR A 64 1.59 -14.93 -8.80
N GLY A 65 2.17 -14.08 -9.64
CA GLY A 65 3.11 -14.54 -10.67
C GLY A 65 4.44 -15.00 -10.05
N PRO A 66 5.16 -15.94 -10.69
CA PRO A 66 6.50 -16.35 -10.24
C PRO A 66 7.50 -15.19 -10.22
N GLU A 67 7.25 -14.15 -11.01
CA GLU A 67 8.06 -12.92 -11.10
C GLU A 67 7.62 -11.81 -10.12
N MET A 68 6.94 -12.17 -9.01
CA MET A 68 6.49 -11.18 -8.02
C MET A 68 7.68 -10.52 -7.32
N ASN A 69 8.01 -9.30 -7.76
CA ASN A 69 9.01 -8.45 -7.14
C ASN A 69 8.33 -7.33 -6.32
N PRO A 70 8.89 -6.95 -5.15
CA PRO A 70 8.39 -5.81 -4.41
C PRO A 70 8.55 -4.54 -5.26
N LEU A 71 7.55 -3.67 -5.24
CA LEU A 71 7.60 -2.35 -5.88
C LEU A 71 7.99 -1.23 -4.89
N VAL A 72 7.98 -1.56 -3.60
CA VAL A 72 8.19 -0.60 -2.50
C VAL A 72 9.21 -1.21 -1.54
N TRP A 73 10.26 -0.46 -1.25
CA TRP A 73 11.29 -0.81 -0.27
C TRP A 73 11.28 0.20 0.87
N LEU A 74 11.60 -0.27 2.07
CA LEU A 74 11.72 0.54 3.26
C LEU A 74 13.16 0.46 3.77
N HIS A 75 13.86 1.58 3.73
CA HIS A 75 15.19 1.74 4.28
C HIS A 75 15.07 2.32 5.68
N THR A 76 15.75 1.69 6.64
CA THR A 76 15.81 2.17 8.03
C THR A 76 17.25 2.52 8.38
N ARG A 77 17.47 3.73 8.88
CA ARG A 77 18.78 4.16 9.42
C ARG A 77 18.63 4.78 10.80
N ALA A 78 19.62 4.58 11.66
CA ALA A 78 19.69 5.27 12.95
C ALA A 78 20.31 6.67 12.73
N ALA A 79 19.71 7.70 13.34
CA ALA A 79 20.23 9.05 13.34
C ALA A 79 21.03 9.34 14.62
N GLU A 80 21.89 10.36 14.55
CA GLU A 80 22.79 10.76 15.65
C GLU A 80 22.03 11.22 16.90
N ASN A 81 20.81 11.73 16.74
CA ASN A 81 19.93 12.18 17.83
C ASN A 81 19.09 11.04 18.47
N GLY A 82 19.44 9.78 18.22
CA GLY A 82 18.73 8.61 18.74
C GLY A 82 17.38 8.30 18.07
N THR A 83 17.00 9.04 17.02
CA THR A 83 15.80 8.73 16.22
C THR A 83 16.10 7.72 15.11
N ARG A 84 15.08 7.00 14.64
CA ARG A 84 15.13 6.14 13.46
C ARG A 84 14.49 6.87 12.29
N ILE A 85 15.21 6.92 11.19
CA ILE A 85 14.73 7.49 9.93
C ILE A 85 14.24 6.34 9.05
N PHE A 86 13.07 6.53 8.47
CA PHE A 86 12.42 5.61 7.56
C PHE A 86 12.30 6.28 6.19
N GLU A 87 12.86 5.66 5.17
CA GLU A 87 12.85 6.17 3.80
C GLU A 87 12.24 5.13 2.87
N ILE A 88 11.21 5.54 2.12
CA ILE A 88 10.52 4.67 1.18
C ILE A 88 11.07 4.91 -0.22
N GLU A 89 11.55 3.85 -0.84
CA GLU A 89 11.90 3.84 -2.26
C GLU A 89 10.80 3.13 -3.05
N ARG A 90 10.42 3.70 -4.19
CA ARG A 90 9.43 3.13 -5.09
C ARG A 90 10.01 2.96 -6.47
N LYS A 91 9.88 1.75 -6.99
CA LYS A 91 10.13 1.46 -8.41
C LYS A 91 8.79 1.41 -9.12
N GLU A 92 8.62 2.26 -10.14
CA GLU A 92 7.47 2.12 -11.02
C GLU A 92 7.63 0.87 -11.89
N PRO A 93 6.54 0.10 -12.14
CA PRO A 93 6.61 -1.03 -13.04
C PRO A 93 6.99 -0.52 -14.44
N GLU A 94 8.09 -1.03 -14.98
CA GLU A 94 8.52 -0.80 -16.35
C GLU A 94 7.43 -1.37 -17.28
N GLU A 95 6.84 -0.52 -18.12
CA GLU A 95 5.96 -1.02 -19.18
C GLU A 95 6.81 -1.87 -20.14
N PRO A 96 6.41 -3.10 -20.45
CA PRO A 96 7.15 -3.88 -21.44
C PRO A 96 7.18 -3.10 -22.75
N GLU A 97 8.37 -2.94 -23.33
CA GLU A 97 8.55 -2.38 -24.67
C GLU A 97 7.52 -3.00 -25.62
N LYS A 98 6.88 -2.16 -26.43
CA LYS A 98 5.78 -2.51 -27.36
C LYS A 98 6.08 -3.85 -28.02
N VAL A 99 5.44 -4.91 -27.52
CA VAL A 99 5.54 -6.24 -28.11
C VAL A 99 5.01 -6.10 -29.53
N GLU A 100 5.86 -6.40 -30.52
CA GLU A 100 5.48 -6.35 -31.92
C GLU A 100 4.18 -7.14 -32.12
N ASP A 101 3.27 -6.57 -32.91
CA ASP A 101 1.96 -7.15 -33.21
C ASP A 101 2.15 -8.41 -34.05
N ILE A 102 2.38 -9.56 -33.39
CA ILE A 102 2.33 -10.89 -34.02
C ILE A 102 0.86 -11.31 -34.14
N GLY A 103 0.08 -10.48 -34.84
CA GLY A 103 -1.16 -10.89 -35.48
C GLY A 103 -0.85 -11.26 -36.93
N PRO A 104 -1.44 -12.33 -37.51
CA PRO A 104 -1.42 -12.49 -38.95
C PRO A 104 -1.96 -11.19 -39.57
N LYS A 105 -1.17 -10.50 -40.38
CA LYS A 105 -1.65 -9.36 -41.17
C LYS A 105 -2.76 -9.87 -42.07
N GLU A 106 -4.01 -9.72 -41.63
CA GLU A 106 -5.17 -10.11 -42.42
C GLU A 106 -5.11 -9.35 -43.75
N PRO A 107 -5.04 -10.03 -44.90
CA PRO A 107 -5.17 -9.34 -46.18
C PRO A 107 -6.58 -8.75 -46.25
N ALA A 108 -6.63 -7.46 -46.55
CA ALA A 108 -7.81 -6.63 -46.81
C ALA A 108 -9.08 -7.42 -47.19
N GLY A 109 -10.09 -7.42 -46.31
CA GLY A 109 -11.31 -8.15 -46.66
C GLY A 109 -12.48 -8.19 -45.67
N VAL A 110 -12.65 -7.25 -44.73
CA VAL A 110 -13.88 -7.22 -43.93
C VAL A 110 -15.05 -6.69 -44.79
N ARG A 111 -15.81 -7.61 -45.39
CA ARG A 111 -17.09 -7.30 -46.05
C ARG A 111 -18.08 -6.77 -45.01
N ARG A 112 -18.23 -5.46 -44.94
CA ARG A 112 -19.35 -4.79 -44.27
C ARG A 112 -20.67 -5.22 -44.92
N ARG A 113 -21.59 -5.76 -44.13
CA ARG A 113 -22.95 -6.12 -44.57
C ARG A 113 -23.71 -4.81 -44.85
N LYS A 114 -24.05 -4.54 -46.12
CA LYS A 114 -25.02 -3.48 -46.46
C LYS A 114 -26.43 -3.98 -46.18
N LEU A 115 -27.15 -3.24 -45.36
CA LEU A 115 -28.58 -3.36 -45.15
C LEU A 115 -29.29 -2.86 -46.41
N THR A 116 -30.08 -3.69 -47.09
CA THR A 116 -31.06 -3.22 -48.08
C THR A 116 -32.35 -4.05 -47.99
N LEU A 117 -33.43 -3.34 -47.69
CA LEU A 117 -34.84 -3.76 -47.73
C LEU A 117 -35.38 -3.80 -49.17
N LYS A 118 -36.33 -4.71 -49.43
CA LYS A 118 -37.32 -4.80 -50.55
C LYS A 118 -36.73 -5.13 -51.95
N ARG A 119 -37.35 -5.92 -52.84
CA ARG A 119 -38.69 -6.54 -52.97
C ARG A 119 -38.74 -7.45 -54.23
N LYS A 120 -39.61 -8.50 -54.19
CA LYS A 120 -40.26 -9.33 -55.26
C LYS A 120 -39.44 -10.39 -56.03
N GLU A 121 -39.74 -11.68 -55.85
CA GLU A 121 -40.71 -12.59 -56.57
C GLU A 121 -40.04 -13.15 -57.85
N GLU A 122 -39.82 -14.46 -58.03
CA GLU A 122 -40.74 -15.59 -58.36
C GLU A 122 -40.10 -16.93 -57.90
N LEU A 123 -40.76 -17.85 -57.17
CA LEU A 123 -41.68 -18.96 -57.53
C LEU A 123 -41.06 -20.16 -58.29
N GLU A 124 -41.52 -21.36 -57.88
CA GLU A 124 -41.28 -22.75 -58.36
C GLU A 124 -40.42 -23.59 -57.38
N GLU A 125 -41.01 -24.17 -56.33
CA GLU A 125 -41.78 -25.44 -56.30
C GLU A 125 -40.94 -26.69 -56.60
N SER A 126 -40.66 -27.49 -55.56
CA SER A 126 -40.98 -28.93 -55.49
C SER A 126 -40.22 -29.58 -54.33
N GLY A 127 -40.96 -30.28 -53.48
CA GLY A 127 -40.48 -30.83 -52.22
C GLY A 127 -39.86 -32.22 -52.30
N LYS A 128 -39.08 -32.58 -51.27
CA LYS A 128 -39.05 -33.94 -50.70
C LYS A 128 -38.25 -33.98 -49.38
N VAL A 129 -38.93 -34.43 -48.33
CA VAL A 129 -38.43 -35.10 -47.12
C VAL A 129 -39.11 -36.48 -47.20
N PRO A 130 -38.52 -37.65 -46.83
CA PRO A 130 -37.99 -37.85 -45.48
C PRO A 130 -36.85 -38.89 -45.25
N ASP A 131 -36.35 -38.80 -44.02
CA ASP A 131 -35.88 -39.85 -43.10
C ASP A 131 -34.68 -40.74 -43.46
N GLN A 132 -33.62 -40.66 -42.64
CA GLN A 132 -33.34 -41.67 -41.59
C GLN A 132 -32.12 -41.29 -40.71
N LYS A 133 -32.34 -41.33 -39.39
CA LYS A 133 -31.37 -41.51 -38.28
C LYS A 133 -31.23 -43.04 -38.07
N PRO A 134 -30.10 -43.66 -37.67
CA PRO A 134 -29.30 -43.41 -36.44
C PRO A 134 -27.77 -43.49 -36.73
N GLU A 135 -26.79 -43.30 -35.85
CA GLU A 135 -26.54 -43.80 -34.49
C GLU A 135 -25.18 -43.18 -34.04
N ASN A 136 -25.04 -42.77 -32.77
CA ASN A 136 -23.76 -42.46 -32.08
C ASN A 136 -23.24 -43.78 -31.45
N PRO A 137 -21.94 -44.00 -31.10
CA PRO A 137 -21.08 -43.13 -30.28
C PRO A 137 -19.59 -43.13 -30.74
N ASP A 138 -18.67 -42.23 -30.36
CA ASP A 138 -18.12 -42.01 -29.02
C ASP A 138 -17.57 -40.57 -28.91
N GLN A 139 -18.00 -39.87 -27.86
CA GLN A 139 -17.50 -38.55 -27.48
C GLN A 139 -16.40 -38.71 -26.44
N ASP A 140 -15.16 -38.54 -26.88
CA ASP A 140 -14.02 -38.34 -26.01
C ASP A 140 -13.47 -36.93 -26.28
N LYS A 141 -14.00 -35.92 -25.57
CA LYS A 141 -13.41 -34.55 -25.54
C LYS A 141 -13.54 -33.93 -24.17
N ALA A 142 -12.54 -34.24 -23.34
CA ALA A 142 -12.08 -33.39 -22.28
C ALA A 142 -11.96 -31.93 -22.77
N LYS A 143 -12.66 -31.01 -22.09
CA LYS A 143 -12.52 -29.57 -22.30
C LYS A 143 -11.20 -29.12 -21.70
N THR A 144 -10.15 -29.17 -22.52
CA THR A 144 -8.85 -28.59 -22.20
C THR A 144 -8.99 -27.07 -22.11
N SER A 145 -8.76 -26.57 -20.88
CA SER A 145 -8.38 -25.19 -20.58
C SER A 145 -7.31 -24.73 -21.56
N ARG A 146 -7.63 -23.76 -22.44
CA ARG A 146 -6.62 -23.08 -23.24
C ARG A 146 -5.84 -22.14 -22.32
N GLN A 147 -4.73 -22.66 -21.80
CA GLN A 147 -3.65 -21.85 -21.26
C GLN A 147 -3.10 -20.96 -22.38
N ASN A 148 -3.27 -19.64 -22.26
CA ASN A 148 -2.44 -18.68 -22.97
C ASN A 148 -1.03 -18.77 -22.36
N GLN A 149 -0.18 -19.61 -22.95
CA GLN A 149 1.26 -19.60 -22.73
C GLN A 149 1.87 -18.63 -23.76
N GLY A 150 2.56 -17.58 -23.30
CA GLY A 150 3.38 -16.76 -24.20
C GLY A 150 3.39 -15.24 -23.97
N GLN A 151 2.88 -14.70 -22.86
CA GLN A 151 3.15 -13.30 -22.50
C GLN A 151 3.99 -13.25 -21.22
N PRO A 152 5.08 -12.45 -21.17
CA PRO A 152 5.73 -12.17 -19.89
C PRO A 152 4.66 -11.57 -18.97
N PRO A 153 4.55 -12.04 -17.72
CA PRO A 153 3.57 -11.51 -16.80
C PRO A 153 3.77 -10.00 -16.72
N SER A 154 2.71 -9.25 -17.01
CA SER A 154 2.69 -7.80 -16.85
C SER A 154 3.27 -7.45 -15.48
N GLN A 155 4.24 -6.53 -15.43
CA GLN A 155 4.81 -6.04 -14.17
C GLN A 155 3.76 -5.38 -13.26
N ASP A 156 2.63 -4.95 -13.83
CA ASP A 156 1.50 -4.47 -13.03
C ASP A 156 0.82 -5.62 -12.25
N PRO A 157 0.92 -5.64 -10.91
CA PRO A 157 0.41 -6.71 -10.06
C PRO A 157 -1.13 -6.81 -10.09
N LEU A 158 -1.85 -5.78 -10.55
CA LEU A 158 -3.31 -5.88 -10.72
C LEU A 158 -3.69 -6.89 -11.81
N LYS A 159 -2.87 -7.03 -12.86
CA LYS A 159 -3.18 -7.92 -13.99
C LYS A 159 -3.00 -9.39 -13.66
N TRP A 160 -2.35 -9.72 -12.54
CA TRP A 160 -2.28 -11.09 -12.01
C TRP A 160 -3.66 -11.65 -11.64
N PHE A 161 -4.63 -10.77 -11.36
CA PHE A 161 -6.01 -11.14 -11.05
C PHE A 161 -6.92 -11.22 -12.28
N GLY A 162 -6.35 -11.15 -13.48
CA GLY A 162 -7.07 -11.28 -14.76
C GLY A 162 -7.10 -9.98 -15.58
N ILE A 163 -7.64 -10.08 -16.79
CA ILE A 163 -7.66 -8.98 -17.78
C ILE A 163 -8.66 -7.88 -17.36
N LEU A 164 -9.74 -8.26 -16.69
CA LEU A 164 -10.79 -7.35 -16.21
C LEU A 164 -10.67 -7.16 -14.69
N VAL A 165 -9.89 -6.16 -14.30
CA VAL A 165 -9.71 -5.79 -12.89
C VAL A 165 -10.86 -4.88 -12.43
N PRO A 166 -11.67 -5.28 -11.43
CA PRO A 166 -12.75 -4.44 -10.92
C PRO A 166 -12.22 -3.15 -10.30
N GLN A 167 -13.02 -2.09 -10.36
CA GLN A 167 -12.67 -0.79 -9.77
C GLN A 167 -12.39 -0.89 -8.27
N SER A 168 -13.10 -1.77 -7.56
CA SER A 168 -12.88 -2.00 -6.14
C SER A 168 -11.50 -2.60 -5.84
N LEU A 169 -10.91 -3.36 -6.76
CA LEU A 169 -9.58 -3.94 -6.55
C LEU A 169 -8.49 -2.88 -6.74
N LYS A 170 -8.70 -1.99 -7.72
CA LYS A 170 -7.86 -0.79 -7.91
C LYS A 170 -7.91 0.13 -6.70
N GLN A 171 -9.11 0.36 -6.17
CA GLN A 171 -9.32 1.14 -4.94
C GLN A 171 -8.61 0.50 -3.74
N ALA A 172 -8.76 -0.81 -3.54
CA ALA A 172 -8.06 -1.52 -2.48
C ALA A 172 -6.53 -1.34 -2.58
N GLN A 173 -5.97 -1.53 -3.78
CA GLN A 173 -4.54 -1.35 -4.02
C GLN A 173 -4.10 0.10 -3.71
N ALA A 174 -4.85 1.10 -4.16
CA ALA A 174 -4.54 2.51 -3.91
C ALA A 174 -4.55 2.83 -2.40
N SER A 175 -5.58 2.36 -1.68
CA SER A 175 -5.66 2.52 -0.22
C SER A 175 -4.47 1.87 0.47
N PHE A 176 -4.13 0.61 0.14
CA PHE A 176 -3.00 -0.07 0.77
C PHE A 176 -1.64 0.55 0.43
N LYS A 177 -1.45 1.08 -0.79
CA LYS A 177 -0.23 1.83 -1.14
C LYS A 177 -0.04 3.04 -0.23
N HIS A 178 -1.11 3.78 0.04
CA HIS A 178 -1.06 4.93 0.92
C HIS A 178 -0.90 4.54 2.39
N VAL A 179 -1.54 3.45 2.83
CA VAL A 179 -1.33 2.87 4.17
C VAL A 179 0.14 2.53 4.42
N ILE A 180 0.85 1.98 3.44
CA ILE A 180 2.28 1.65 3.58
C ILE A 180 3.13 2.94 3.76
N GLU A 181 2.85 4.00 3.00
CA GLU A 181 3.51 5.30 3.19
C GLU A 181 3.29 5.85 4.58
N LEU A 182 2.02 5.93 4.97
CA LEU A 182 1.62 6.50 6.23
C LEU A 182 2.14 5.69 7.43
N SER A 183 2.31 4.37 7.27
CA SER A 183 2.95 3.51 8.27
C SER A 183 4.39 3.96 8.56
N ALA A 184 5.18 4.25 7.53
CA ALA A 184 6.56 4.69 7.71
C ALA A 184 6.63 6.08 8.36
N GLU A 185 5.73 6.98 7.98
CA GLU A 185 5.63 8.29 8.62
C GLU A 185 5.22 8.20 10.10
N ILE A 186 4.27 7.33 10.42
CA ILE A 186 3.85 7.04 11.80
C ILE A 186 5.02 6.46 12.59
N ALA A 187 5.77 5.50 12.03
CA ALA A 187 6.93 4.91 12.66
C ALA A 187 8.04 5.95 12.92
N ALA A 188 8.28 6.86 11.98
CA ALA A 188 9.22 7.95 12.14
C ALA A 188 8.80 8.89 13.29
N LEU A 189 7.53 9.30 13.34
CA LEU A 189 6.99 10.12 14.43
C LEU A 189 7.09 9.40 15.78
N GLN A 190 6.73 8.12 15.85
CA GLN A 190 6.86 7.33 17.08
C GLN A 190 8.32 7.27 17.54
N SER A 191 9.27 7.15 16.62
CA SER A 191 10.69 7.19 16.97
C SER A 191 11.15 8.57 17.46
N SER A 192 10.60 9.66 16.91
CA SER A 192 10.87 11.03 17.37
C SER A 192 10.37 11.23 18.80
N ILE A 193 9.11 10.85 19.05
CA ILE A 193 8.45 10.92 20.36
C ILE A 193 9.22 10.14 21.42
N GLU A 194 9.72 8.95 21.06
CA GLU A 194 10.54 8.15 21.97
C GLU A 194 11.87 8.84 22.30
N SER A 195 12.55 9.41 21.30
CA SER A 195 13.80 10.16 21.53
C SER A 195 13.56 11.41 22.40
N GLN A 196 12.51 12.18 22.12
CA GLN A 196 12.12 13.33 22.93
C GLN A 196 11.86 12.94 24.38
N ARG A 197 11.18 11.81 24.61
CA ARG A 197 10.94 11.29 25.97
C ARG A 197 12.25 10.97 26.68
N MET A 198 13.21 10.33 26.00
CA MET A 198 14.53 10.06 26.57
C MET A 198 15.27 11.36 26.93
N GLN A 199 15.27 12.34 26.02
CA GLN A 199 15.89 13.65 26.24
C GLN A 199 15.27 14.38 27.44
N TYR A 200 13.94 14.39 27.53
CA TYR A 200 13.22 15.01 28.65
C TYR A 200 13.64 14.39 30.00
N TRP A 201 13.68 13.06 30.09
CA TRP A 201 14.10 12.39 31.32
C TRP A 201 15.57 12.66 31.68
N ALA A 202 16.45 12.77 30.69
CA ALA A 202 17.85 13.13 30.91
C ALA A 202 17.98 14.54 31.51
N VAL A 203 17.34 15.55 30.90
CA VAL A 203 17.38 16.94 31.39
C VAL A 203 16.71 17.06 32.77
N LEU A 204 15.63 16.33 33.02
CA LEU A 204 14.96 16.33 34.32
C LEU A 204 15.85 15.74 35.42
N GLN A 205 16.65 14.72 35.09
CA GLN A 205 17.61 14.13 36.00
C GLN A 205 18.77 15.09 36.30
N GLU A 206 19.28 15.81 35.30
CA GLU A 206 20.29 16.85 35.47
C GLU A 206 19.79 17.97 36.39
N LYS A 207 18.56 18.45 36.17
CA LYS A 207 17.92 19.44 37.06
C LYS A 207 17.90 18.97 38.52
N ARG A 208 17.49 17.71 38.76
CA ARG A 208 17.42 17.14 40.11
C ARG A 208 18.79 17.03 40.78
N GLN A 209 19.84 16.77 40.02
CA GLN A 209 21.22 16.72 40.54
C GLN A 209 21.76 18.12 40.86
N ALA A 210 21.44 19.11 40.02
CA ALA A 210 21.77 20.50 40.25
C ALA A 210 21.06 21.07 41.49
N GLU A 211 19.83 20.65 41.78
CA GLU A 211 19.08 21.02 42.99
C GLU A 211 19.58 20.33 44.28
N ALA A 212 20.24 19.17 44.17
CA ALA A 212 20.73 18.40 45.34
C ALA A 212 22.14 18.81 45.82
N SER A 213 22.97 19.30 44.91
CA SER A 213 24.35 19.73 45.17
C SER A 213 24.53 21.00 46.05
N PRO A 214 23.60 21.98 46.12
CA PRO A 214 23.78 23.22 46.89
C PRO A 214 23.69 23.06 48.41
N ASN A 215 23.01 22.02 48.91
CA ASN A 215 22.71 21.86 50.34
C ASN A 215 23.79 21.13 51.16
N SER A 216 24.80 20.53 50.53
CA SER A 216 25.85 19.80 51.25
C SER A 216 26.94 20.71 51.82
N SER A 217 27.04 21.97 51.39
CA SER A 217 28.15 22.87 51.76
C SER A 217 27.82 23.86 52.88
N GLN A 218 26.55 24.00 53.27
CA GLN A 218 26.13 25.01 54.26
C GLN A 218 26.00 24.48 55.70
N HIS A 219 25.93 23.16 55.91
CA HIS A 219 25.80 22.58 57.26
C HIS A 219 27.12 22.17 57.93
N ALA A 220 28.26 22.21 57.24
CA ALA A 220 29.54 21.74 57.79
C ALA A 220 30.29 22.77 58.65
N THR A 221 29.91 24.06 58.62
CA THR A 221 30.68 25.14 59.26
C THR A 221 30.09 25.71 60.56
N SER A 222 28.94 25.21 61.03
CA SER A 222 28.26 25.76 62.21
C SER A 222 28.40 24.91 63.49
N GLY A 223 29.39 24.02 63.57
CA GLY A 223 29.58 23.08 64.69
C GLY A 223 30.90 23.20 65.47
N LEU A 224 31.72 24.23 65.23
CA LEU A 224 32.97 24.45 65.96
C LEU A 224 33.07 25.91 66.39
N LEU A 225 32.46 26.22 67.54
CA LEU A 225 32.83 27.22 68.55
C LEU A 225 31.87 27.07 69.73
#